data_AF-A0AAV0BKE6-F1
#
_entry.id   AF-A0AAV0BKE6-F1
#
_cell.length_a   1.000
_cell.length_b   1.000
_cell.length_c   1.000
_cell.angle_alpha   90.00
_cell.angle_beta   90.00
_cell.angle_gamma   90.00
#
_symmetry.space_group_name_H-M   'P 1'
#
loop_
_entity.id
_entity.type
_entity.pdbx_description
1 polymer ?
#
loop_
_entity_poly.entity_id
_entity_poly.type
_entity_poly.pdbx_seq_one_letter_code
_entity_poly.pdbx_strand_id
1 'polypeptide(L)'
;MMKVAYKLRDMDDFHSLMGVLAGIKAQPVYRLAPTFEVVQQMDFQAYRRYLSLKKLMSSQKLFSAYRLARQTASAQCVPYLGTYLQDITAINEVKEDMKDGKVNLTKFLQISKAAATVLQCKKLAPEIQIDKSSECY
;
A
#
# COMPACT_ATOMS: atom_id res chain seq x y z
N MET A 1 -1.28 12.70 11.72
CA MET A 1 -0.95 11.42 11.05
C MET A 1 -2.15 10.52 10.82
N MET A 2 -2.97 10.17 11.82
CA MET A 2 -4.16 9.32 11.60
C MET A 2 -5.17 9.90 10.60
N LYS A 3 -5.47 11.21 10.68
CA LYS A 3 -6.33 11.90 9.68
C LYS A 3 -5.77 11.84 8.25
N VAL A 4 -4.44 11.95 8.12
CA VAL A 4 -3.76 11.81 6.82
C VAL A 4 -3.94 10.40 6.27
N ALA A 5 -3.79 9.36 7.10
CA ALA A 5 -4.04 7.98 6.71
C ALA A 5 -5.48 7.77 6.18
N TYR A 6 -6.47 8.44 6.76
CA TYR A 6 -7.86 8.38 6.26
C TYR A 6 -7.98 9.00 4.88
N LYS A 7 -7.38 10.18 4.67
CA LYS A 7 -7.43 10.84 3.37
C LYS A 7 -6.72 10.03 2.29
N LEU A 8 -5.58 9.41 2.62
CA LEU A 8 -4.87 8.51 1.71
C LEU A 8 -5.72 7.29 1.34
N ARG A 9 -6.45 6.71 2.30
CA ARG A 9 -7.40 5.63 2.02
C ARG A 9 -8.50 6.08 1.06
N ASP A 10 -9.06 7.26 1.28
CA ASP A 10 -10.16 7.81 0.48
C ASP A 10 -9.71 8.14 -0.95
N MET A 11 -8.41 8.36 -1.17
CA MET A 11 -7.77 8.56 -2.47
C MET A 11 -7.28 7.26 -3.12
N ASP A 12 -7.48 6.10 -2.48
CA ASP A 12 -6.85 4.82 -2.87
C ASP A 12 -5.31 4.90 -3.04
N ASP A 13 -4.64 5.76 -2.25
CA ASP A 13 -3.18 5.77 -2.15
C ASP A 13 -2.72 4.80 -1.06
N PHE A 14 -2.63 3.53 -1.45
CA PHE A 14 -2.24 2.44 -0.56
C PHE A 14 -0.73 2.45 -0.25
N HIS A 15 0.10 2.98 -1.14
CA HIS A 15 1.54 3.02 -0.92
C HIS A 15 1.88 4.00 0.21
N SER A 16 1.41 5.24 0.11
CA SER A 16 1.61 6.26 1.14
C SER A 16 0.88 5.87 2.43
N LEU A 17 -0.31 5.28 2.33
CA LEU A 17 -1.02 4.76 3.51
C LEU A 17 -0.17 3.73 4.27
N MET A 18 0.48 2.79 3.56
CA MET A 18 1.39 1.84 4.20
C MET A 18 2.55 2.58 4.88
N GLY A 19 3.13 3.59 4.24
CA GLY A 19 4.20 4.41 4.82
C GLY A 19 3.79 5.07 6.14
N VAL A 20 2.62 5.72 6.18
CA VAL A 20 2.09 6.34 7.40
C VAL A 20 1.84 5.29 8.49
N LEU A 21 1.23 4.14 8.15
CA LEU A 21 0.99 3.06 9.11
C LEU A 21 2.30 2.46 9.62
N ALA A 22 3.32 2.33 8.78
CA ALA A 22 4.64 1.84 9.15
C ALA A 22 5.33 2.82 10.12
N GLY A 23 5.25 4.12 9.87
CA GLY A 23 5.76 5.15 10.78
C GLY A 23 5.09 5.11 12.16
N ILE A 24 3.76 4.95 12.21
CA ILE A 24 3.03 4.82 13.49
C ILE A 24 3.38 3.50 14.20
N LYS A 25 3.63 2.42 13.45
CA LYS A 25 4.04 1.11 13.99
C LYS A 25 5.53 1.04 14.33
N ALA A 26 6.32 2.04 13.98
CA ALA A 26 7.76 2.04 14.26
C ALA A 26 8.00 2.01 15.76
N GLN A 27 9.02 1.26 16.19
CA GLN A 27 9.30 1.02 17.61
C GLN A 27 9.32 2.28 18.48
N PRO A 28 9.87 3.43 18.04
CA PRO A 28 9.86 4.65 18.84
C PRO A 28 8.48 5.21 19.16
N VAL A 29 7.53 5.05 18.24
CA VAL A 29 6.15 5.49 18.40
C VAL A 29 5.35 4.40 19.12
N TYR A 30 5.53 3.13 18.74
CA TYR A 30 4.77 1.99 19.25
C TYR A 30 4.86 1.85 20.78
N ARG A 31 6.03 2.12 21.38
CA ARG A 31 6.23 2.03 22.85
C ARG A 31 5.45 3.08 23.65
N LEU A 32 4.92 4.12 23.02
CA LEU A 32 4.17 5.19 23.68
C LEU A 32 2.72 4.78 23.98
N ALA A 33 2.55 3.64 24.65
CA ALA A 33 1.22 3.09 24.98
C ALA A 33 0.29 4.10 25.68
N PRO A 34 0.75 4.91 26.67
CA PRO A 34 -0.11 5.92 27.30
C PRO A 34 -0.64 6.97 26.31
N THR A 35 0.15 7.34 25.30
CA THR A 35 -0.31 8.28 24.26
C THR A 35 -1.42 7.67 23.42
N PHE A 36 -1.35 6.37 23.09
CA PHE A 36 -2.42 5.70 22.35
C PHE A 36 -3.70 5.58 23.17
N GLU A 37 -3.62 5.37 24.48
CA GLU A 37 -4.77 5.37 25.39
C GLU A 37 -5.45 6.73 25.43
N VAL A 38 -4.68 7.82 25.56
CA VAL A 38 -5.21 9.18 25.52
C VAL A 38 -5.89 9.46 24.18
N VAL A 39 -5.27 9.09 23.05
CA VAL A 39 -5.88 9.27 21.72
C VAL A 39 -7.19 8.48 21.60
N GLN A 40 -7.24 7.25 22.13
CA GLN A 40 -8.46 6.44 22.13
C GLN A 40 -9.59 7.07 22.95
N GLN A 41 -9.27 7.70 24.09
CA GLN A 41 -10.24 8.39 24.94
C GLN A 41 -10.73 9.70 24.31
N MET A 42 -9.84 10.47 23.69
CA MET A 42 -10.17 11.76 23.07
C MET A 42 -11.00 11.61 21.79
N ASP A 43 -10.68 10.62 20.94
CA ASP A 43 -11.36 10.40 19.66
C ASP A 43 -11.43 8.90 19.34
N PHE A 44 -12.38 8.24 19.99
CA PHE A 44 -12.60 6.81 19.83
C PHE A 44 -12.96 6.43 18.38
N GLN A 45 -13.69 7.29 17.67
CA GLN A 45 -14.09 7.04 16.29
C GLN A 45 -12.89 7.07 15.35
N ALA A 46 -12.00 8.05 15.49
CA ALA A 46 -10.74 8.06 14.76
C ALA A 46 -9.93 6.81 15.12
N TYR A 47 -9.77 6.47 16.40
CA TYR A 47 -9.00 5.29 16.78
C TYR A 47 -9.55 4.00 16.14
N ARG A 48 -10.87 3.81 16.10
CA ARG A 48 -11.51 2.68 15.38
C ARG A 48 -11.20 2.67 13.88
N ARG A 49 -11.23 3.83 13.22
CA ARG A 49 -10.87 3.94 11.79
C ARG A 49 -9.39 3.63 11.56
N TYR A 50 -8.50 4.04 12.45
CA TYR A 50 -7.10 3.63 12.40
C TYR A 50 -6.93 2.11 12.51
N LEU A 51 -7.63 1.46 13.44
CA LEU A 51 -7.60 0.00 13.57
C LEU A 51 -8.12 -0.72 12.31
N SER A 52 -9.16 -0.19 11.66
CA SER A 52 -9.65 -0.75 10.40
C SER A 52 -8.63 -0.63 9.27
N LEU A 53 -7.92 0.50 9.18
CA LEU A 53 -6.82 0.68 8.23
C LEU A 53 -5.65 -0.27 8.49
N LYS A 54 -5.30 -0.52 9.76
CA LYS A 54 -4.28 -1.54 10.11
C LYS A 54 -4.68 -2.93 9.61
N LYS A 55 -5.96 -3.30 9.74
CA LYS A 55 -6.49 -4.59 9.28
C LYS A 55 -6.49 -4.68 7.76
N LEU A 56 -6.91 -3.61 7.08
CA LEU A 56 -6.90 -3.50 5.62
C LEU A 56 -5.50 -3.74 5.04
N MET A 57 -4.49 -3.06 5.59
CA MET A 57 -3.10 -3.12 5.13
C MET A 57 -2.28 -4.20 5.86
N SER A 58 -2.93 -5.19 6.46
CA SER A 58 -2.23 -6.29 7.14
C SER A 58 -1.52 -7.18 6.12
N SER A 59 -0.32 -7.66 6.46
CA SER A 59 0.42 -8.65 5.65
C SER A 59 -0.15 -10.07 5.77
N GLN A 60 -1.11 -10.29 6.66
CA GLN A 60 -1.77 -11.59 6.82
C GLN A 60 -2.35 -12.10 5.50
N LYS A 61 -2.20 -13.41 5.26
CA LYS A 61 -2.68 -14.08 4.04
C LYS A 61 -2.23 -13.36 2.76
N LEU A 62 -0.95 -12.97 2.70
CA LEU A 62 -0.35 -12.28 1.56
C LEU A 62 -1.08 -10.99 1.17
N PHE A 63 -1.44 -10.19 2.17
CA PHE A 63 -2.18 -8.93 2.00
C PHE A 63 -3.57 -9.11 1.36
N SER A 64 -4.29 -10.19 1.66
CA SER A 64 -5.57 -10.51 1.01
C SER A 64 -6.62 -9.39 1.13
N ALA A 65 -6.73 -8.75 2.30
CA ALA A 65 -7.67 -7.66 2.52
C ALA A 65 -7.36 -6.44 1.62
N TYR A 66 -6.10 -6.04 1.54
CA TYR A 66 -5.64 -5.01 0.62
C TYR A 66 -5.86 -5.42 -0.84
N ARG A 67 -5.50 -6.66 -1.22
CA ARG A 67 -5.68 -7.14 -2.60
C ARG A 67 -7.13 -7.12 -3.03
N LEU A 68 -8.07 -7.42 -2.14
CA LEU A 68 -9.51 -7.29 -2.40
C LEU A 68 -9.92 -5.83 -2.57
N ALA A 69 -9.52 -4.94 -1.65
CA ALA A 69 -9.83 -3.52 -1.74
C ALA A 69 -9.28 -2.87 -3.02
N ARG A 70 -8.12 -3.33 -3.49
CA ARG A 70 -7.52 -2.87 -4.75
C ARG A 70 -8.35 -3.23 -5.98
N GLN A 71 -9.06 -4.37 -5.98
CA GLN A 71 -9.90 -4.77 -7.11
C GLN A 71 -11.08 -3.81 -7.33
N THR A 72 -11.52 -3.13 -6.27
CA THR A 72 -12.59 -2.14 -6.29
C THR A 72 -12.07 -0.70 -6.20
N ALA A 73 -10.75 -0.49 -6.33
CA ALA A 73 -10.14 0.84 -6.21
C ALA A 73 -10.35 1.66 -7.49
N SER A 74 -10.24 2.98 -7.35
CA SER A 74 -10.34 3.91 -8.47
C SER A 74 -9.22 3.71 -9.52
N ALA A 75 -9.43 4.24 -10.72
CA ALA A 75 -8.42 4.23 -11.78
C ALA A 75 -7.16 5.07 -11.46
N GLN A 76 -7.25 5.98 -10.48
CA GLN A 76 -6.15 6.83 -10.00
C GLN A 76 -5.42 6.23 -8.79
N CYS A 77 -5.73 4.98 -8.43
CA CYS A 77 -5.15 4.26 -7.30
C CYS A 77 -3.62 4.18 -7.39
N VAL A 78 -2.96 4.46 -6.26
CA VAL A 78 -1.52 4.23 -6.08
C VAL A 78 -1.35 2.92 -5.28
N PRO A 79 -0.99 1.80 -5.94
CA PRO A 79 -0.94 0.52 -5.29
C PRO A 79 0.28 0.40 -4.38
N TYR A 80 0.14 -0.39 -3.31
CA TYR A 80 1.29 -0.75 -2.49
C TYR A 80 2.25 -1.66 -3.28
N LEU A 81 3.39 -1.09 -3.68
CA LEU A 81 4.41 -1.76 -4.51
C LEU A 81 4.94 -3.07 -3.90
N GLY A 82 5.02 -3.15 -2.57
CA GLY A 82 5.62 -4.30 -1.87
C GLY A 82 4.99 -5.64 -2.24
N THR A 83 3.67 -5.69 -2.49
CA THR A 83 3.02 -6.95 -2.90
C THR A 83 3.42 -7.41 -4.29
N TYR A 84 3.68 -6.49 -5.21
CA TYR A 84 4.07 -6.84 -6.58
C TYR A 84 5.52 -7.29 -6.63
N LEU A 85 6.39 -6.63 -5.87
CA LEU A 85 7.78 -7.07 -5.72
C LEU A 85 7.84 -8.46 -5.10
N GLN A 86 7.05 -8.73 -4.06
CA GLN A 86 6.92 -10.07 -3.48
C GLN A 86 6.46 -11.11 -4.52
N ASP A 87 5.45 -10.79 -5.33
CA ASP A 87 4.97 -11.70 -6.38
C ASP A 87 6.05 -11.98 -7.43
N ILE A 88 6.77 -10.93 -7.88
CA ILE A 88 7.86 -11.05 -8.86
C ILE A 88 9.01 -11.87 -8.29
N THR A 89 9.46 -11.58 -7.07
CA THR A 89 10.53 -12.32 -6.39
C THR A 89 10.15 -13.79 -6.22
N ALA A 90 8.93 -14.07 -5.75
CA ALA A 90 8.46 -15.44 -5.58
C ALA A 90 8.43 -16.23 -6.91
N ILE A 91 7.95 -15.61 -7.99
CA ILE A 91 7.98 -16.25 -9.32
C ILE A 91 9.43 -16.47 -9.78
N ASN A 92 10.30 -15.50 -9.52
CA ASN A 92 11.69 -15.55 -9.94
C ASN A 92 12.48 -16.65 -9.24
N GLU A 93 12.25 -16.85 -7.95
CA GLU A 93 12.92 -17.85 -7.13
C GLU A 93 12.41 -19.28 -7.38
N VAL A 94 11.12 -19.44 -7.68
CA VAL A 94 10.49 -20.77 -7.84
C VAL A 94 10.65 -21.33 -9.25
N LYS A 95 10.79 -20.48 -10.28
CA LYS A 95 10.83 -20.90 -11.68
C LYS A 95 12.17 -20.60 -12.33
N GLU A 96 12.71 -21.57 -13.04
CA GLU A 96 13.90 -21.38 -13.87
C GLU A 96 13.60 -20.49 -15.09
N ASP A 97 14.61 -19.72 -15.51
CA ASP A 97 14.54 -18.87 -16.72
C ASP A 97 14.46 -19.70 -18.00
N MET A 98 14.97 -20.92 -17.95
CA MET A 98 14.96 -21.88 -19.05
C MET A 98 14.09 -23.08 -18.70
N LYS A 99 13.44 -23.66 -19.70
CA LYS A 99 12.69 -24.91 -19.61
C LYS A 99 12.88 -25.67 -20.93
N ASP A 100 13.34 -26.91 -20.86
CA ASP A 100 13.59 -27.77 -22.03
C ASP A 100 14.54 -27.12 -23.07
N GLY A 101 15.59 -26.44 -22.59
CA GLY A 101 16.57 -25.73 -23.44
C GLY A 101 16.03 -24.45 -24.10
N LYS A 102 14.82 -24.02 -23.77
CA LYS A 102 14.17 -22.81 -24.31
C LYS A 102 13.86 -21.82 -23.19
N VAL A 103 13.67 -20.55 -23.54
CA VAL A 103 13.22 -19.52 -22.59
C VAL A 103 11.86 -19.90 -22.02
N ASN A 104 11.71 -19.85 -20.70
CA ASN A 104 10.47 -20.11 -19.99
C ASN A 104 9.52 -18.90 -20.11
N LEU A 105 8.86 -18.76 -21.27
CA LEU A 105 7.94 -17.65 -21.54
C LEU A 105 6.81 -17.55 -20.51
N THR A 106 6.37 -18.67 -19.92
CA THR A 106 5.36 -18.68 -18.86
C THR A 106 5.82 -17.92 -17.62
N LYS A 107 7.10 -18.06 -17.21
CA LYS A 107 7.68 -17.30 -16.10
C LYS A 107 7.64 -15.80 -16.40
N PHE A 108 8.18 -15.40 -17.55
CA PHE A 108 8.28 -13.99 -17.94
C PHE A 108 6.90 -13.34 -18.14
N LEU A 109 5.91 -14.09 -18.63
CA LEU A 109 4.53 -13.59 -18.77
C LEU A 109 3.88 -13.34 -17.40
N GLN A 110 4.14 -14.17 -16.40
CA GLN A 110 3.61 -13.95 -15.05
C GLN A 110 4.28 -12.74 -14.38
N ILE A 111 5.60 -12.60 -14.53
CA ILE A 111 6.34 -11.42 -14.06
C ILE A 111 5.84 -10.15 -14.76
N SER A 112 5.65 -10.20 -16.09
CA SER A 112 5.20 -9.04 -16.86
C SER A 112 3.79 -8.60 -16.47
N LYS A 113 2.89 -9.53 -16.14
CA LYS A 113 1.54 -9.20 -15.62
C LYS A 113 1.60 -8.39 -14.31
N ALA A 114 2.50 -8.76 -13.39
CA ALA A 114 2.70 -8.02 -12.15
C ALA A 114 3.29 -6.63 -12.42
N ALA A 115 4.33 -6.54 -13.26
CA ALA A 115 4.99 -5.29 -13.63
C ALA A 115 4.06 -4.32 -14.39
N ALA A 116 3.27 -4.83 -15.33
CA ALA A 116 2.34 -4.04 -16.13
C ALA A 116 1.33 -3.28 -15.27
N THR A 117 0.86 -3.89 -14.18
CA THR A 117 -0.05 -3.24 -13.24
C THR A 117 0.58 -1.99 -12.62
N VAL A 118 1.85 -2.07 -12.23
CA VAL A 118 2.59 -0.93 -11.65
C VAL A 118 2.83 0.16 -12.70
N LEU A 119 3.20 -0.24 -13.93
CA LEU A 119 3.44 0.70 -15.02
C LEU A 119 2.17 1.46 -15.44
N GLN A 120 1.01 0.82 -15.34
CA GLN A 120 -0.27 1.43 -15.72
C GLN A 120 -0.69 2.56 -14.76
N CYS A 121 -0.25 2.53 -13.50
CA CYS A 121 -0.56 3.58 -12.52
C CYS A 121 -0.05 4.97 -12.92
N LYS A 122 1.03 5.07 -13.72
CA LYS A 122 1.52 6.37 -14.21
C LYS A 122 0.57 7.09 -15.17
N LYS A 123 -0.42 6.38 -15.74
CA LYS A 123 -1.26 6.92 -16.82
C LYS A 123 -2.38 7.85 -16.33
N LEU A 124 -2.76 7.76 -15.06
CA LEU A 124 -3.76 8.63 -14.45
C LEU A 124 -3.20 9.21 -13.17
N ALA A 125 -2.82 10.49 -13.21
CA ALA A 125 -2.46 11.23 -12.00
C ALA A 125 -3.74 11.54 -11.19
N PRO A 126 -3.69 11.43 -9.86
CA PRO A 126 -4.77 11.92 -9.01
C PRO A 126 -4.87 13.45 -9.13
N GLU A 127 -6.10 13.97 -9.13
CA GLU A 127 -6.33 15.42 -9.07
C GLU A 127 -6.03 15.91 -7.64
N ILE A 128 -4.85 16.49 -7.46
CA ILE A 128 -4.42 17.08 -6.19
C ILE A 128 -4.42 18.59 -6.34
N GLN A 129 -5.21 19.27 -5.49
CA GLN A 129 -5.16 20.72 -5.38
C GLN A 129 -3.86 21.10 -4.66
N ILE A 130 -2.92 21.70 -5.40
CA ILE A 130 -1.67 22.21 -4.84
C ILE A 130 -1.94 23.61 -4.31
N ASP A 131 -1.79 23.79 -3.01
CA ASP A 131 -1.87 25.10 -2.38
C ASP A 131 -0.56 25.87 -2.62
N LYS A 132 -0.59 26.79 -3.60
CA LYS A 132 0.54 27.64 -3.98
C LYS A 132 0.94 28.67 -2.91
N SER A 133 0.16 28.82 -1.84
CA SER A 133 0.49 29.76 -0.75
C SER A 133 1.74 29.36 0.06
N SER A 134 2.19 28.11 -0.07
CA SER A 134 3.36 27.58 0.63
C SER A 134 4.70 27.76 -0.13
N GLU A 135 4.69 28.34 -1.33
CA GLU A 135 5.90 28.68 -2.10
C GLU A 135 6.54 30.04 -1.68
N CYS A 136 5.96 30.72 -0.68
CA CYS A 136 6.45 32.00 -0.18
C CYS A 136 7.07 31.87 1.23
N TYR A 137 8.17 31.11 1.36
CA TYR A 137 9.14 31.22 2.46
C TYR A 137 10.54 30.79 1.98
#